data_AF-A0A951Z842-F1
#
_entry.id   AF-A0A951Z842-F1
#
_cell.length_a   1.000
_cell.length_b   1.000
_cell.length_c   1.000
_cell.angle_alpha   90.00
_cell.angle_beta   90.00
_cell.angle_gamma   90.00
#
_symmetry.space_group_name_H-M   'P 1'
#
loop_
_entity.id
_entity.type
_entity.pdbx_description
1 polymer ?
#
loop_
_entity_poly.entity_id
_entity_poly.type
_entity_poly.pdbx_seq_one_letter_code
_entity_poly.pdbx_strand_id
1 'polypeptide(L)' 'MIGRLRGELLDLQGGMAVVDAGGVGYEVSIPESLLGTLPAPGSSVELWTRQVFREDGVFLYGFGDAAERRLFDLLV' A
#
# COMPACT_ATOMS: atom_id res chain seq x y z
N MET A 1 -10.68 5.56 7.63
CA MET A 1 -9.71 6.08 6.64
C MET A 1 -8.31 5.71 7.12
N ILE A 2 -7.56 4.97 6.30
CA ILE A 2 -6.16 4.59 6.58
C ILE A 2 -5.28 5.52 5.76
N GLY A 3 -4.43 6.32 6.41
CA GLY A 3 -3.57 7.31 5.74
C GLY A 3 -2.09 6.93 5.65
N ARG A 4 -1.66 5.99 6.50
CA ARG A 4 -0.31 5.43 6.56
C ARG A 4 -0.42 4.03 7.16
N LEU A 5 0.37 3.11 6.64
CA LEU A 5 0.45 1.74 7.11
C LEU A 5 1.92 1.40 7.34
N ARG A 6 2.24 0.94 8.55
CA ARG A 6 3.58 0.49 8.92
C ARG A 6 3.49 -0.89 9.53
N GLY A 7 4.34 -1.79 9.07
CA GLY A 7 4.23 -3.19 9.43
C GLY A 7 5.36 -4.03 8.86
N GLU A 8 5.16 -5.34 8.86
CA GLU A 8 6.01 -6.31 8.18
C GLU A 8 5.44 -6.62 6.79
N LEU A 9 6.27 -6.60 5.75
CA LEU A 9 5.87 -7.03 4.43
C LEU A 9 5.82 -8.55 4.38
N LEU A 10 4.62 -9.13 4.25
CA LEU A 10 4.44 -10.58 4.20
C LEU A 10 4.58 -11.14 2.78
N ASP A 11 4.09 -10.41 1.79
CA ASP A 11 4.15 -10.82 0.39
C ASP A 11 4.18 -9.60 -0.55
N LEU A 12 4.76 -9.78 -1.73
CA LEU A 12 4.92 -8.76 -2.75
C LEU A 12 4.88 -9.38 -4.15
N GLN A 13 3.71 -9.38 -4.80
CA GLN A 13 3.52 -9.94 -6.14
C GLN A 13 2.49 -9.16 -6.96
N GLY A 14 2.74 -9.03 -8.27
CA GLY A 14 1.74 -8.53 -9.22
C GLY A 14 1.18 -7.14 -8.93
N GLY A 15 1.98 -6.24 -8.34
CA GLY A 15 1.51 -4.91 -7.93
C GLY A 15 0.66 -4.92 -6.64
N MET A 16 0.70 -6.00 -5.87
CA MET A 16 0.05 -6.12 -4.57
C MET A 16 1.09 -6.41 -3.49
N ALA A 17 0.98 -5.71 -2.38
CA ALA A 17 1.76 -5.92 -1.16
C ALA A 17 0.83 -6.34 -0.03
N VAL A 18 1.20 -7.36 0.72
CA VAL A 18 0.51 -7.75 1.96
C VAL A 18 1.34 -7.27 3.13
N VAL A 19 0.77 -6.41 3.98
CA VAL A 19 1.47 -5.84 5.14
C VAL A 19 0.78 -6.26 6.42
N ASP A 20 1.49 -6.95 7.31
CA ASP A 20 1.04 -7.21 8.67
C ASP A 20 1.23 -5.97 9.54
N ALA A 21 0.13 -5.40 10.02
CA ALA A 21 0.16 -4.37 11.04
C ALA A 21 -0.59 -4.82 12.28
N GLY A 22 0.16 -5.43 13.22
CA GLY A 22 -0.35 -5.83 14.52
C GLY A 22 -1.22 -7.09 14.47
N GLY A 23 -0.87 -8.05 13.60
CA GLY A 23 -1.60 -9.30 13.38
C GLY A 23 -2.76 -9.19 12.40
N VAL A 24 -2.89 -8.06 11.69
CA VAL A 24 -3.86 -7.87 10.62
C VAL A 24 -3.12 -7.69 9.30
N GLY A 25 -3.36 -8.59 8.36
CA GLY A 25 -2.82 -8.53 7.00
C GLY A 25 -3.65 -7.59 6.12
N TYR A 26 -3.06 -6.47 5.71
CA TYR A 26 -3.66 -5.54 4.78
C TYR A 26 -3.15 -5.80 3.37
N GLU A 27 -4.07 -6.05 2.45
CA GLU A 27 -3.77 -6.07 1.02
C GLU A 27 -3.73 -4.64 0.49
N VAL A 28 -2.61 -4.27 -0.13
CA VAL A 28 -2.35 -2.93 -0.64
C VAL A 28 -1.95 -3.01 -2.09
N SER A 29 -2.72 -2.40 -2.98
CA SER A 29 -2.34 -2.22 -4.38
C SER A 29 -1.30 -1.11 -4.48
N ILE A 30 -0.20 -1.38 -5.16
CA ILE A 30 0.93 -0.45 -5.30
C ILE A 30 1.25 -0.23 -6.78
N PRO A 31 1.75 0.96 -7.17
CA PRO A 31 2.19 1.20 -8.54
C PRO A 31 3.45 0.37 -8.85
N GLU A 32 3.65 0.01 -10.13
CA GLU A 32 4.82 -0.75 -10.56
C GLU A 32 6.15 -0.06 -10.23
N SER A 33 6.16 1.28 -10.21
CA SER A 33 7.32 2.08 -9.81
C SER A 33 7.80 1.77 -8.39
N LEU A 34 6.90 1.32 -7.52
CA LEU A 34 7.21 1.02 -6.13
C LEU A 34 7.73 -0.40 -5.93
N LEU A 35 7.38 -1.36 -6.80
CA LEU A 35 7.76 -2.78 -6.68
C LEU A 35 9.27 -3.00 -6.45
N GLY A 36 10.11 -2.27 -7.19
CA GLY A 36 11.57 -2.39 -7.09
C GLY A 36 12.20 -1.66 -5.90
N THR A 37 11.43 -0.87 -5.17
CA THR A 37 11.92 -0.06 -4.03
C THR A 37 11.55 -0.66 -2.69
N LEU A 38 10.54 -1.55 -2.66
CA LEU A 38 10.11 -2.19 -1.43
C LEU A 38 11.15 -3.21 -0.96
N PRO A 39 11.28 -3.38 0.36
CA PRO A 39 12.17 -4.38 0.91
C PRO A 39 11.68 -5.80 0.58
N ALA A 40 12.51 -6.80 0.86
CA ALA A 40 12.09 -8.20 0.73
C ALA A 40 11.02 -8.56 1.79
N PRO A 41 10.12 -9.52 1.50
CA PRO A 41 9.22 -10.07 2.50
C PRO A 41 9.95 -10.51 3.78
N GLY A 42 9.31 -10.33 4.94
CA GLY A 42 9.89 -10.48 6.27
C GLY A 42 10.56 -9.21 6.82
N SER A 43 10.58 -8.12 6.06
CA SER A 43 11.18 -6.84 6.48
C SER A 43 10.11 -5.82 6.85
N SER A 44 10.48 -4.85 7.70
CA SER A 44 9.59 -3.73 8.00
C SER A 44 9.43 -2.82 6.78
N VAL A 45 8.17 -2.46 6.49
CA VAL A 45 7.79 -1.56 5.42
C VAL A 45 6.87 -0.47 5.96
N GLU A 46 6.88 0.67 5.28
CA GLU A 46 5.98 1.77 5.55
C GLU A 46 5.45 2.32 4.23
N LEU A 47 4.12 2.46 4.15
CA LEU A 47 3.43 2.94 2.98
C LEU A 47 2.51 4.11 3.35
N TRP A 48 2.48 5.12 2.52
CA TRP A 48 1.41 6.10 2.50
C TRP A 48 0.22 5.49 1.80
N THR A 49 -0.97 5.61 2.38
CA THR A 49 -2.14 4.92 1.84
C THR A 49 -3.28 5.85 1.49
N ARG A 50 -4.03 5.44 0.47
CA ARG A 50 -5.31 6.02 0.09
C ARG A 50 -6.36 4.92 0.03
N GLN A 51 -7.36 5.04 0.88
CA GLN A 51 -8.52 4.15 0.88
C GLN A 51 -9.59 4.71 -0.06
N VAL A 52 -10.00 3.91 -1.04
CA VAL A 52 -11.00 4.27 -2.04
C VAL A 52 -12.23 3.40 -1.83
N PHE A 53 -13.38 4.05 -1.67
CA PHE A 53 -14.69 3.39 -1.53
C PHE A 53 -15.39 3.45 -2.88
N ARG A 54 -15.77 2.28 -3.40
CA ARG A 54 -16.54 2.11 -4.64
C ARG A 54 -17.74 1.22 -4.37
N GLU A 55 -18.65 1.12 -5.32
CA GLU A 55 -19.84 0.25 -5.19
C GLU A 55 -19.48 -1.24 -5.09
N ASP A 56 -18.37 -1.64 -5.70
CA ASP A 56 -17.87 -3.01 -5.75
C ASP A 56 -16.94 -3.37 -4.57
N GLY A 57 -16.55 -2.41 -3.74
CA GLY A 57 -15.76 -2.69 -2.55
C GLY A 57 -14.92 -1.53 -2.01
N VAL A 58 -13.99 -1.90 -1.14
CA VAL A 58 -13.04 -0.98 -0.50
C VAL A 58 -11.63 -1.38 -0.91
N PHE A 59 -10.94 -0.46 -1.55
CA PHE A 59 -9.59 -0.67 -2.07
C PHE A 59 -8.59 0.17 -1.28
N LEU A 60 -7.40 -0.39 -1.04
CA LEU A 60 -6.31 0.29 -0.38
C LEU A 60 -5.14 0.43 -1.34
N TYR A 61 -4.81 1.66 -1.70
CA TYR A 61 -3.66 1.98 -2.54
C TYR A 61 -2.48 2.45 -1.68
N GLY A 62 -1.28 2.00 -2.00
CA GLY A 62 -0.05 2.28 -1.27
C GLY A 62 0.99 3.01 -2.12
N PHE A 63 1.74 3.90 -1.48
CA PHE A 63 2.74 4.76 -2.09
C PHE A 63 3.98 4.85 -1.20
N GLY A 64 5.15 5.07 -1.78
CA GLY A 64 6.40 5.20 -1.06
C GLY A 64 6.48 6.52 -0.30
N ASP A 65 5.85 7.56 -0.84
CA ASP A 65 5.81 8.88 -0.21
C ASP A 65 4.44 9.59 -0.30
N ALA A 66 4.34 10.71 0.42
CA ALA A 66 3.14 11.53 0.47
C ALA A 66 2.89 12.37 -0.80
N ALA A 67 3.88 12.53 -1.67
CA ALA A 67 3.75 13.25 -2.94
C ALA A 67 3.11 12.35 -4.01
N GLU A 68 3.54 11.09 -4.11
CA GLU A 68 2.93 10.08 -4.96
C GLU A 68 1.44 9.87 -4.61
N ARG A 69 1.12 9.75 -3.32
CA ARG A 69 -0.28 9.68 -2.86
C ARG A 69 -1.09 10.90 -3.30
N ARG A 70 -0.50 12.10 -3.21
CA ARG A 70 -1.16 13.34 -3.64
C ARG A 70 -1.39 13.39 -5.15
N LEU A 71 -0.46 12.86 -5.94
CA LEU A 71 -0.63 12.75 -7.38
C LEU A 71 -1.79 11.80 -7.72
N PHE A 72 -1.88 10.66 -7.04
CA PHE A 72 -3.01 9.74 -7.21
C PHE A 72 -4.35 10.41 -6.87
N ASP A 73 -4.41 11.20 -5.80
CA ASP A 73 -5.63 11.93 -5.40
C ASP A 73 -6.11 12.94 -6.47
N LEU A 74 -5.25 13.38 -7.39
CA LEU A 74 -5.63 14.26 -8.52
C LEU A 74 -6.20 13.50 -9.72
N LEU A 75 -6.00 12.18 -9.78
CA LEU A 75 -6.39 11.33 -10.90
C LEU A 75 -7.68 10.54 -10.64
N VAL A 76 -8.13 10.49 -9.38
CA VAL A 76 -9.23 9.63 -8.92
C VAL A 76 -10.53 10.39 -8.70
#